data_AF-A0A3B4XC98-F1
#
_entry.id   AF-A0A3B4XC98-F1
#
_cell.length_a   1.000
_cell.length_b   1.000
_cell.length_c   1.000
_cell.angle_alpha   90.00
_cell.angle_beta   90.00
_cell.angle_gamma   90.00
#
_symmetry.space_group_name_H-M   'P 1'
#
loop_
_entity.id
_entity.type
_entity.pdbx_description
1 polymer ?
#
loop_
_entity_poly.entity_id
_entity_poly.type
_entity_poly.pdbx_seq_one_letter_code
_entity_poly.pdbx_strand_id
1 'polypeptide(L)'
;MPHLSSLCAYFLMLLSPGMTNTITEDVEVLVLLPQNNSYLFSHARVAPAILYAQQRLRTDGGKFSGFHFNIHFEKSDCVNDALFLLVDRSCGQKPDLILGPVCEYEAAAVVRLASHWNIPVISAGALAAGFGNKNTEYSQLTRIAPSYVKMAETFTAMFEHFTWKSALLVYEDDKQERNCYFTLEGVFHLMADFNIKVYPFFPEDRLDTDDILQSIYDTEVVIMCMGADKIREIMLAAHRRRLTNGSYMFFNVELFNASSYGNGSWRRGDKYDSDARQAYASLNTVTLLRTVKPEFENFSMEMKKSTEETGLHDCRDCGSVNMFVEGFHDAMMLYSIALHEAMKSGYSKKNGTAITSRMWNRTFEGIAGQVSMDDNGDRNGDFSLMSMTNVEEGTYEVVANYFGVNGTFQMLPAFNTDHFTLKGRHKAHAETPEKSCGLGVSALTGVIVGAVLGTAMLIAFYFFRKNYRITIERRAHSEEGDTRKHRQLREDSIRSNFSAA
;
A
#
# COMPACT_ATOMS: atom_id res chain seq x y z
N MET A 1 -59.07 44.98 40.09
CA MET A 1 -58.48 44.55 38.80
C MET A 1 -57.02 44.99 38.78
N PRO A 2 -56.07 44.17 39.28
CA PRO A 2 -54.92 43.79 38.43
C PRO A 2 -54.23 42.46 38.82
N HIS A 3 -54.97 41.40 39.20
CA HIS A 3 -54.36 40.12 39.61
C HIS A 3 -54.66 38.91 38.72
N LEU A 4 -55.48 39.04 37.67
CA LEU A 4 -55.79 37.91 36.78
C LEU A 4 -54.88 37.79 35.54
N SER A 5 -54.17 38.84 35.14
CA SER A 5 -53.31 38.81 33.95
C SER A 5 -51.94 38.18 34.20
N SER A 6 -51.46 38.12 35.45
CA SER A 6 -50.14 37.56 35.76
C SER A 6 -50.15 36.03 35.88
N LEU A 7 -51.27 35.39 36.27
CA LEU A 7 -51.32 33.93 36.42
C LEU A 7 -51.41 33.18 35.07
N CYS A 8 -51.97 33.80 34.04
CA CYS A 8 -52.07 33.19 32.71
C CYS A 8 -50.70 33.06 32.02
N ALA A 9 -49.77 33.99 32.28
CA ALA A 9 -48.42 33.94 31.71
C ALA A 9 -47.54 32.85 32.34
N TYR A 10 -47.72 32.55 33.63
CA TYR A 10 -46.97 31.48 34.30
C TYR A 10 -47.52 30.08 33.99
N PHE A 11 -48.82 29.95 33.73
CA PHE A 11 -49.43 28.66 33.35
C PHE A 11 -49.11 28.25 31.90
N LEU A 12 -48.87 29.22 31.00
CA LEU A 12 -48.42 28.96 29.62
C LEU A 12 -46.93 28.60 29.51
N MET A 13 -46.09 28.93 30.50
CA MET A 13 -44.70 28.43 30.54
C MET A 13 -44.58 27.01 31.13
N LEU A 14 -45.54 26.56 31.93
CA LEU A 14 -45.54 25.23 32.57
C LEU A 14 -46.19 24.13 31.70
N LEU A 15 -46.76 24.49 30.54
CA LEU A 15 -47.37 23.57 29.57
C LEU A 15 -46.70 23.66 28.19
N SER A 16 -45.41 23.98 28.14
CA SER A 16 -44.60 23.46 27.05
C SER A 16 -44.24 22.04 27.45
N PRO A 17 -44.82 20.98 26.83
CA PRO A 17 -44.12 19.71 26.87
C PRO A 17 -42.75 20.06 26.28
N GLY A 18 -41.68 19.78 27.02
CA GLY A 18 -40.37 19.73 26.41
C GLY A 18 -40.50 18.71 25.29
N MET A 19 -40.80 19.17 24.08
CA MET A 19 -40.71 18.37 22.88
C MET A 19 -39.24 18.02 22.78
N THR A 20 -38.87 16.90 23.39
CA THR A 20 -37.76 16.13 22.90
C THR A 20 -38.18 15.75 21.49
N ASN A 21 -37.86 16.61 20.51
CA ASN A 21 -38.04 16.31 19.09
C ASN A 21 -37.18 15.08 18.81
N THR A 22 -37.77 13.90 18.96
CA THR A 22 -37.19 12.64 18.53
C THR A 22 -37.12 12.69 17.01
N ILE A 23 -35.92 13.03 16.51
CA ILE A 23 -35.64 13.11 15.09
C ILE A 23 -35.92 11.72 14.50
N THR A 24 -36.86 11.65 13.57
CA THR A 24 -37.23 10.41 12.87
C THR A 24 -36.93 10.60 11.39
N GLU A 25 -36.17 9.69 10.78
CA GLU A 25 -35.73 9.83 9.40
C GLU A 25 -35.46 8.46 8.78
N ASP A 26 -35.92 8.25 7.54
CA ASP A 26 -35.56 7.10 6.72
C ASP A 26 -34.29 7.42 5.92
N VAL A 27 -33.28 6.55 5.92
CA VAL A 27 -31.99 6.81 5.26
C VAL A 27 -31.71 5.71 4.25
N GLU A 28 -31.61 6.07 2.97
CA GLU A 28 -31.23 5.13 1.91
C GLU A 28 -29.70 4.96 1.88
N VAL A 29 -29.22 3.78 2.22
CA VAL A 29 -27.81 3.44 2.25
C VAL A 29 -27.50 2.49 1.09
N LEU A 30 -26.55 2.87 0.24
CA LEU A 30 -26.03 2.02 -0.83
C LEU A 30 -24.68 1.46 -0.41
N VAL A 31 -24.54 0.13 -0.38
CA VAL A 31 -23.30 -0.55 0.01
C VAL A 31 -22.71 -1.24 -1.21
N LEU A 32 -21.47 -0.89 -1.57
CA LEU A 32 -20.79 -1.36 -2.77
C LEU A 32 -19.61 -2.25 -2.37
N LEU A 33 -19.78 -3.57 -2.48
CA LEU A 33 -18.78 -4.56 -2.06
C LEU A 33 -18.66 -5.72 -3.05
N PRO A 34 -17.48 -6.36 -3.14
CA PRO A 34 -17.30 -7.53 -3.98
C PRO A 34 -18.15 -8.72 -3.52
N GLN A 35 -18.73 -9.44 -4.49
CA GLN A 35 -19.37 -10.74 -4.20
C GLN A 35 -18.34 -11.88 -4.12
N ASN A 36 -17.15 -11.69 -4.69
CA ASN A 36 -16.08 -12.67 -4.61
C ASN A 36 -15.51 -12.73 -3.18
N ASN A 37 -15.56 -13.91 -2.56
CA ASN A 37 -15.14 -14.13 -1.18
C ASN A 37 -13.63 -14.25 -0.96
N SER A 38 -12.83 -14.21 -2.03
CA SER A 38 -11.37 -14.06 -1.93
C SER A 38 -10.98 -12.70 -1.32
N TYR A 39 -11.81 -11.67 -1.49
CA TYR A 39 -11.59 -10.37 -0.88
C TYR A 39 -11.90 -10.40 0.62
N LEU A 40 -11.03 -9.78 1.41
CA LEU A 40 -11.21 -9.61 2.86
C LEU A 40 -12.43 -8.74 3.23
N PHE A 41 -12.89 -7.95 2.26
CA PHE A 41 -14.01 -7.03 2.35
C PHE A 41 -15.17 -7.45 1.45
N SER A 42 -15.30 -8.74 1.14
CA SER A 42 -16.46 -9.23 0.39
C SER A 42 -17.77 -8.96 1.12
N HIS A 43 -18.86 -8.90 0.37
CA HIS A 43 -20.22 -8.76 0.89
C HIS A 43 -20.50 -9.73 2.04
N ALA A 44 -20.17 -11.01 1.85
CA ALA A 44 -20.41 -12.06 2.85
C ALA A 44 -19.66 -11.83 4.18
N ARG A 45 -18.52 -11.14 4.15
CA ARG A 45 -17.73 -10.84 5.34
C ARG A 45 -18.17 -9.56 6.04
N VAL A 46 -18.57 -8.55 5.27
CA VAL A 46 -18.81 -7.18 5.78
C VAL A 46 -20.29 -6.91 6.08
N ALA A 47 -21.22 -7.48 5.32
CA ALA A 47 -22.65 -7.26 5.54
C ALA A 47 -23.10 -7.55 6.98
N PRO A 48 -22.64 -8.63 7.65
CA PRO A 48 -22.98 -8.88 9.06
C PRO A 48 -22.58 -7.73 10.00
N ALA A 49 -21.42 -7.08 9.77
CA ALA A 49 -20.96 -5.99 10.61
C ALA A 49 -21.81 -4.71 10.46
N ILE A 50 -22.23 -4.41 9.23
CA ILE A 50 -23.13 -3.28 8.94
C ILE A 50 -24.50 -3.52 9.60
N LEU A 51 -25.04 -4.73 9.48
CA LEU A 51 -26.32 -5.11 10.08
C LEU A 51 -26.25 -5.13 11.61
N TYR A 52 -25.13 -5.57 12.18
CA TYR A 52 -24.87 -5.49 13.62
C TYR A 52 -24.89 -4.04 14.11
N ALA A 53 -24.23 -3.12 13.39
CA ALA A 53 -24.26 -1.70 13.71
C ALA A 53 -25.69 -1.13 13.63
N GLN A 54 -26.44 -1.48 12.58
CA GLN A 54 -27.83 -1.07 12.42
C GLN A 54 -28.71 -1.54 13.61
N GLN A 55 -28.58 -2.80 14.03
CA GLN A 55 -29.31 -3.32 15.18
C GLN A 55 -28.99 -2.53 16.45
N ARG A 56 -27.71 -2.22 16.67
CA ARG A 56 -27.25 -1.46 17.82
C ARG A 56 -27.79 -0.03 17.82
N LEU A 57 -27.85 0.61 16.66
CA LEU A 57 -28.41 1.96 16.49
C LEU A 57 -29.93 2.02 16.76
N ARG A 58 -30.65 0.91 16.56
CA ARG A 58 -32.09 0.77 16.80
C ARG A 58 -32.47 0.48 18.25
N THR A 59 -31.52 0.44 19.18
CA THR A 59 -31.82 0.17 20.59
C THR A 59 -32.86 1.16 21.13
N ASP A 60 -33.97 0.66 21.66
CA ASP A 60 -35.11 1.45 22.14
C ASP A 60 -34.68 2.51 23.17
N GLY A 61 -35.16 3.74 23.00
CA GLY A 61 -34.75 4.88 23.83
C GLY A 61 -33.33 5.39 23.58
N GLY A 62 -32.59 4.78 22.65
CA GLY A 62 -31.27 5.23 22.23
C GLY A 62 -31.32 6.54 21.44
N LYS A 63 -30.22 7.32 21.49
CA LYS A 63 -30.08 8.63 20.83
C LYS A 63 -30.38 8.61 19.33
N PHE A 64 -30.14 7.49 18.66
CA PHE A 64 -30.26 7.31 17.21
C PHE A 64 -31.44 6.42 16.80
N SER A 65 -32.31 6.05 17.75
CA SER A 65 -33.41 5.10 17.54
C SER A 65 -34.46 5.56 16.50
N GLY A 66 -34.53 6.85 16.20
CA GLY A 66 -35.42 7.40 15.16
C GLY A 66 -34.88 7.25 13.74
N PHE A 67 -33.64 6.79 13.53
CA PHE A 67 -33.10 6.56 12.19
C PHE A 67 -33.42 5.15 11.69
N HIS A 68 -34.07 5.09 10.53
CA HIS A 68 -34.43 3.86 9.84
C HIS A 68 -33.56 3.72 8.59
N PHE A 69 -32.51 2.90 8.67
CA PHE A 69 -31.60 2.67 7.56
C PHE A 69 -32.16 1.61 6.59
N ASN A 70 -32.43 2.00 5.35
CA ASN A 70 -32.78 1.12 4.24
C ASN A 70 -31.50 0.77 3.48
N ILE A 71 -30.91 -0.38 3.79
CA ILE A 71 -29.58 -0.77 3.30
C ILE A 71 -29.72 -1.66 2.06
N HIS A 72 -29.14 -1.20 0.94
CA HIS A 72 -29.10 -1.91 -0.32
C HIS A 72 -27.68 -2.36 -0.62
N PHE A 73 -27.44 -3.66 -0.55
CA PHE A 73 -26.17 -4.26 -0.91
C PHE A 73 -26.11 -4.51 -2.41
N GLU A 74 -25.07 -4.00 -3.04
CA GLU A 74 -24.89 -4.06 -4.48
C GLU A 74 -23.49 -4.54 -4.83
N LYS A 75 -23.39 -5.19 -5.98
CA LYS A 75 -22.13 -5.78 -6.44
C LYS A 75 -21.15 -4.69 -6.83
N SER A 76 -19.93 -4.84 -6.33
CA SER A 76 -18.73 -4.21 -6.90
C SER A 76 -17.83 -5.32 -7.47
N ASP A 77 -16.96 -4.98 -8.42
CA ASP A 77 -16.01 -5.92 -9.02
C ASP A 77 -14.56 -5.46 -8.90
N CYS A 78 -14.31 -4.41 -8.11
CA CYS A 78 -13.02 -3.75 -7.97
C CYS A 78 -12.50 -3.11 -9.27
N VAL A 79 -13.36 -2.98 -10.28
CA VAL A 79 -13.01 -2.43 -11.59
C VAL A 79 -13.98 -1.31 -11.97
N ASN A 80 -15.22 -1.61 -12.37
CA ASN A 80 -16.17 -0.61 -12.88
C ASN A 80 -17.64 -0.85 -12.49
N ASP A 81 -18.02 -2.02 -11.96
CA ASP A 81 -19.43 -2.39 -11.76
C ASP A 81 -20.17 -1.36 -10.87
N ALA A 82 -19.53 -0.92 -9.78
CA ALA A 82 -20.13 0.07 -8.88
C ALA A 82 -20.34 1.44 -9.55
N LEU A 83 -19.43 1.85 -10.45
CA LEU A 83 -19.60 3.08 -11.22
C LEU A 83 -20.79 2.96 -12.16
N PHE A 84 -20.88 1.86 -12.92
CA PHE A 84 -21.97 1.65 -13.88
C PHE A 84 -23.33 1.63 -13.18
N LEU A 85 -23.42 0.95 -12.04
CA LEU A 85 -24.63 0.95 -11.22
C LEU A 85 -25.04 2.36 -10.78
N LEU A 86 -24.09 3.20 -10.34
CA LEU A 86 -24.40 4.57 -9.97
C LEU A 86 -24.90 5.37 -11.19
N VAL A 87 -24.22 5.26 -12.33
CA VAL A 87 -24.61 5.93 -13.58
C VAL A 87 -26.03 5.53 -14.00
N ASP A 88 -26.39 4.26 -13.92
CA ASP A 88 -27.73 3.76 -14.23
C ASP A 88 -28.78 4.33 -13.26
N ARG A 89 -28.41 4.54 -12.00
CA ARG A 89 -29.27 5.16 -10.96
C ARG A 89 -29.35 6.69 -11.06
N SER A 90 -28.63 7.34 -11.98
CA SER A 90 -28.53 8.81 -12.07
C SER A 90 -29.87 9.54 -12.20
N CYS A 91 -30.82 8.93 -12.91
CA CYS A 91 -32.18 9.45 -13.15
C CYS A 91 -33.21 9.00 -12.09
N GLY A 92 -32.83 8.08 -11.20
CA GLY A 92 -33.69 7.52 -10.16
C GLY A 92 -33.49 8.16 -8.79
N GLN A 93 -33.98 7.48 -7.76
CA GLN A 93 -33.74 7.85 -6.36
C GLN A 93 -32.26 7.63 -6.01
N LYS A 94 -31.55 8.72 -5.73
CA LYS A 94 -30.16 8.69 -5.28
C LYS A 94 -30.09 8.30 -3.79
N PRO A 95 -29.06 7.55 -3.37
CA PRO A 95 -28.86 7.21 -1.96
C PRO A 95 -28.58 8.47 -1.13
N ASP A 96 -28.79 8.35 0.18
CA ASP A 96 -28.41 9.36 1.18
C ASP A 96 -26.97 9.14 1.68
N LEU A 97 -26.50 7.90 1.65
CA LEU A 97 -25.15 7.49 2.05
C LEU A 97 -24.64 6.40 1.11
N ILE A 98 -23.37 6.47 0.73
CA ILE A 98 -22.66 5.37 0.08
C ILE A 98 -21.61 4.80 1.05
N LEU A 99 -21.62 3.48 1.24
CA LEU A 99 -20.58 2.74 1.93
C LEU A 99 -19.75 1.95 0.91
N GLY A 100 -18.43 2.19 0.92
CA GLY A 100 -17.52 1.68 -0.11
C GLY A 100 -17.54 2.52 -1.40
N PRO A 101 -16.99 2.03 -2.52
CA PRO A 101 -16.23 0.79 -2.68
C PRO A 101 -14.92 0.80 -1.88
N VAL A 102 -14.28 -0.36 -1.77
CA VAL A 102 -13.00 -0.51 -1.07
C VAL A 102 -11.81 -0.38 -2.03
N CYS A 103 -11.88 -1.02 -3.20
CA CYS A 103 -10.80 -1.04 -4.18
C CYS A 103 -10.54 0.33 -4.82
N GLU A 104 -9.26 0.65 -5.05
CA GLU A 104 -8.83 2.03 -5.30
C GLU A 104 -9.34 2.60 -6.62
N TYR A 105 -9.26 1.84 -7.71
CA TYR A 105 -9.71 2.30 -9.02
C TYR A 105 -11.23 2.53 -9.08
N GLU A 106 -12.01 1.60 -8.52
CA GLU A 106 -13.46 1.68 -8.48
C GLU A 106 -13.93 2.80 -7.52
N ALA A 107 -13.33 2.90 -6.33
CA ALA A 107 -13.60 3.98 -5.37
C ALA A 107 -13.29 5.36 -5.97
N ALA A 108 -12.19 5.49 -6.73
CA ALA A 108 -11.84 6.74 -7.38
C ALA A 108 -12.93 7.23 -8.34
N ALA A 109 -13.61 6.34 -9.06
CA ALA A 109 -14.71 6.74 -9.94
C ALA A 109 -16.00 7.04 -9.16
N VAL A 110 -16.37 6.19 -8.20
CA VAL A 110 -17.58 6.35 -7.39
C VAL A 110 -17.55 7.63 -6.58
N VAL A 111 -16.45 7.93 -5.90
CA VAL A 111 -16.33 9.10 -5.03
C VAL A 111 -16.42 10.40 -5.84
N ARG A 112 -15.87 10.44 -7.07
CA ARG A 112 -16.01 11.62 -7.95
C ARG A 112 -17.46 11.91 -8.27
N LEU A 113 -18.22 10.88 -8.61
CA LEU A 113 -19.64 11.02 -8.92
C LEU A 113 -20.47 11.38 -7.69
N ALA A 114 -20.19 10.74 -6.54
CA ALA A 114 -20.83 11.08 -5.27
C ALA A 114 -20.52 12.52 -4.83
N SER A 115 -19.28 12.98 -5.05
CA SER A 115 -18.88 14.36 -4.78
C SER A 115 -19.64 15.35 -5.65
N HIS A 116 -19.80 15.05 -6.93
CA HIS A 116 -20.65 15.84 -7.84
C HIS A 116 -22.13 15.86 -7.40
N TRP A 117 -22.65 14.75 -6.86
CA TRP A 117 -24.02 14.66 -6.37
C TRP A 117 -24.24 15.14 -4.94
N ASN A 118 -23.17 15.59 -4.25
CA ASN A 118 -23.22 15.97 -2.84
C ASN A 118 -23.76 14.85 -1.94
N ILE A 119 -23.28 13.62 -2.16
CA ILE A 119 -23.62 12.43 -1.38
C ILE A 119 -22.40 12.01 -0.55
N PRO A 120 -22.51 11.89 0.79
CA PRO A 120 -21.43 11.38 1.63
C PRO A 120 -21.01 9.97 1.23
N VAL A 121 -19.70 9.74 1.17
CA VAL A 121 -19.10 8.41 0.99
C VAL A 121 -18.25 8.09 2.21
N ILE A 122 -18.50 6.96 2.84
CA ILE A 122 -17.62 6.41 3.89
C ILE A 122 -17.06 5.10 3.39
N SER A 123 -15.74 4.98 3.34
CA SER A 123 -15.08 3.74 2.92
C SER A 123 -14.06 3.27 3.93
N ALA A 124 -14.02 1.96 4.16
CA ALA A 124 -12.92 1.29 4.83
C ALA A 124 -11.75 0.95 3.88
N GLY A 125 -11.87 1.30 2.60
CA GLY A 125 -10.81 1.30 1.58
C GLY A 125 -10.47 2.72 1.12
N ALA A 126 -10.23 2.90 -0.19
CA ALA A 126 -9.76 4.18 -0.74
C ALA A 126 -8.45 4.65 -0.06
N LEU A 127 -7.53 3.72 0.21
CA LEU A 127 -6.40 3.92 1.11
C LEU A 127 -5.18 4.55 0.43
N ALA A 128 -5.13 4.51 -0.91
CA ALA A 128 -4.10 5.16 -1.72
C ALA A 128 -3.91 6.65 -1.38
N ALA A 129 -2.67 7.13 -1.54
CA ALA A 129 -2.31 8.52 -1.22
C ALA A 129 -3.09 9.55 -2.05
N GLY A 130 -3.47 9.20 -3.29
CA GLY A 130 -4.23 10.08 -4.19
C GLY A 130 -5.57 10.56 -3.63
N PHE A 131 -6.22 9.78 -2.74
CA PHE A 131 -7.47 10.17 -2.09
C PHE A 131 -7.31 11.27 -1.03
N GLY A 132 -6.07 11.64 -0.68
CA GLY A 132 -5.79 12.68 0.30
C GLY A 132 -6.24 14.08 -0.13
N ASN A 133 -6.34 14.37 -1.44
CA ASN A 133 -6.78 15.67 -1.92
C ASN A 133 -8.31 15.77 -1.99
N LYS A 134 -8.93 16.23 -0.89
CA LYS A 134 -10.39 16.36 -0.77
C LYS A 134 -10.93 17.76 -1.07
N ASN A 135 -10.09 18.66 -1.58
CA ASN A 135 -10.53 20.01 -1.95
C ASN A 135 -11.37 20.06 -3.24
N THR A 136 -11.37 18.97 -4.02
CA THR A 136 -12.02 18.92 -5.33
C THR A 136 -12.81 17.63 -5.50
N GLU A 137 -12.23 16.63 -6.14
CA GLU A 137 -12.93 15.47 -6.68
C GLU A 137 -13.28 14.40 -5.64
N TYR A 138 -12.67 14.48 -4.45
CA TYR A 138 -12.91 13.57 -3.32
C TYR A 138 -13.54 14.26 -2.10
N SER A 139 -14.23 15.39 -2.30
CA SER A 139 -14.73 16.23 -1.22
C SER A 139 -15.79 15.59 -0.32
N GLN A 140 -16.44 14.50 -0.77
CA GLN A 140 -17.42 13.76 0.02
C GLN A 140 -16.87 12.47 0.66
N LEU A 141 -15.58 12.19 0.51
CA LEU A 141 -14.97 10.97 1.03
C LEU A 141 -14.55 11.11 2.50
N THR A 142 -14.96 10.16 3.31
CA THR A 142 -14.44 9.93 4.66
C THR A 142 -13.83 8.53 4.72
N ARG A 143 -12.55 8.43 5.09
CA ARG A 143 -11.85 7.14 5.17
C ARG A 143 -11.86 6.64 6.61
N ILE A 144 -12.76 5.71 6.92
CA ILE A 144 -12.98 5.18 8.30
C ILE A 144 -11.89 4.20 8.75
N ALA A 145 -10.90 4.01 7.89
CA ALA A 145 -9.82 3.07 7.93
C ALA A 145 -8.51 3.87 7.78
N PRO A 146 -7.43 3.54 8.52
CA PRO A 146 -6.16 4.23 8.32
C PRO A 146 -5.65 4.04 6.89
N SER A 147 -5.33 5.13 6.21
CA SER A 147 -4.75 5.09 4.86
C SER A 147 -3.32 4.54 4.86
N TYR A 148 -2.79 4.20 3.68
CA TYR A 148 -1.40 3.75 3.56
C TYR A 148 -0.39 4.82 3.99
N VAL A 149 -0.76 6.10 3.87
CA VAL A 149 0.05 7.23 4.36
C VAL A 149 0.18 7.18 5.89
N LYS A 150 -0.90 6.87 6.62
CA LYS A 150 -0.85 6.74 8.10
C LYS A 150 0.07 5.60 8.54
N MET A 151 0.09 4.50 7.79
CA MET A 151 1.04 3.41 8.03
C MET A 151 2.49 3.87 7.77
N ALA A 152 2.72 4.62 6.70
CA ALA A 152 4.03 5.16 6.37
C ALA A 152 4.58 6.17 7.41
N GLU A 153 3.70 6.91 8.10
CA GLU A 153 4.09 7.77 9.24
C GLU A 153 4.76 6.94 10.36
N THR A 154 4.32 5.69 10.57
CA THR A 154 4.94 4.78 11.55
C THR A 154 6.40 4.47 11.17
N PHE A 155 6.66 4.19 9.89
CA PHE A 155 8.04 3.97 9.42
C PHE A 155 8.88 5.24 9.52
N THR A 156 8.32 6.40 9.21
CA THR A 156 9.02 7.68 9.35
C THR A 156 9.44 7.91 10.81
N ALA A 157 8.52 7.71 11.77
CA ALA A 157 8.80 7.83 13.20
C ALA A 157 9.86 6.82 13.68
N MET A 158 9.83 5.57 13.19
CA MET A 158 10.85 4.57 13.50
C MET A 158 12.23 4.95 12.95
N PHE A 159 12.31 5.43 11.71
CA PHE A 159 13.58 5.84 11.09
C PHE A 159 14.21 7.03 11.82
N GLU A 160 13.40 7.99 12.25
CA GLU A 160 13.85 9.09 13.10
C GLU A 160 14.32 8.60 14.47
N HIS A 161 13.54 7.72 15.12
CA HIS A 161 13.84 7.20 16.45
C HIS A 161 15.14 6.37 16.48
N PHE A 162 15.32 5.46 15.52
CA PHE A 162 16.48 4.57 15.43
C PHE A 162 17.61 5.11 14.56
N THR A 163 17.45 6.33 14.02
CA THR A 163 18.45 7.04 13.20
C THR A 163 18.86 6.32 11.91
N TRP A 164 18.02 5.43 11.38
CA TRP A 164 18.25 4.77 10.09
C TRP A 164 18.23 5.79 8.94
N LYS A 165 18.96 5.49 7.86
CA LYS A 165 19.19 6.39 6.71
C LYS A 165 18.83 5.79 5.36
N SER A 166 18.70 4.46 5.27
CA SER A 166 18.49 3.78 3.99
C SER A 166 17.54 2.59 4.11
N ALA A 167 16.70 2.39 3.10
CA ALA A 167 15.77 1.28 3.04
C ALA A 167 15.69 0.64 1.65
N LEU A 168 15.39 -0.66 1.61
CA LEU A 168 14.91 -1.36 0.42
C LEU A 168 13.42 -1.68 0.60
N LEU A 169 12.58 -1.18 -0.30
CA LEU A 169 11.16 -1.51 -0.37
C LEU A 169 10.98 -2.68 -1.32
N VAL A 170 10.53 -3.83 -0.82
CA VAL A 170 10.27 -5.04 -1.63
C VAL A 170 8.77 -5.32 -1.60
N TYR A 171 8.12 -5.30 -2.75
CA TYR A 171 6.68 -5.56 -2.80
C TYR A 171 6.23 -6.38 -4.00
N GLU A 172 5.15 -7.12 -3.76
CA GLU A 172 4.35 -7.77 -4.80
C GLU A 172 3.40 -6.74 -5.45
N ASP A 173 3.37 -6.72 -6.78
CA ASP A 173 2.48 -5.86 -7.58
C ASP A 173 1.60 -6.74 -8.48
N ASP A 174 0.41 -7.09 -8.02
CA ASP A 174 -0.56 -7.92 -8.74
C ASP A 174 -1.16 -7.25 -10.01
N LYS A 175 -0.84 -5.98 -10.29
CA LYS A 175 -1.40 -5.15 -11.37
C LYS A 175 -2.92 -5.03 -11.38
N GLN A 176 -3.59 -5.50 -10.33
CA GLN A 176 -5.04 -5.50 -10.15
C GLN A 176 -5.38 -4.58 -8.99
N GLU A 177 -5.49 -5.07 -7.76
CA GLU A 177 -5.77 -4.24 -6.58
C GLU A 177 -4.55 -3.42 -6.14
N ARG A 178 -3.34 -3.97 -6.37
CA ARG A 178 -2.05 -3.33 -6.10
C ARG A 178 -1.89 -2.90 -4.64
N ASN A 179 -2.45 -3.67 -3.70
CA ASN A 179 -2.48 -3.36 -2.27
C ASN A 179 -1.07 -3.07 -1.72
N CYS A 180 -0.10 -3.94 -2.00
CA CYS A 180 1.26 -3.78 -1.52
C CYS A 180 2.06 -2.69 -2.24
N TYR A 181 1.77 -2.46 -3.53
CA TYR A 181 2.29 -1.29 -4.25
C TYR A 181 1.83 0.01 -3.56
N PHE A 182 0.53 0.20 -3.31
CA PHE A 182 0.04 1.43 -2.68
C PHE A 182 0.50 1.57 -1.22
N THR A 183 0.67 0.45 -0.52
CA THR A 183 1.26 0.41 0.83
C THR A 183 2.65 1.01 0.84
N LEU A 184 3.55 0.53 -0.03
CA LEU A 184 4.94 1.00 -0.06
C LEU A 184 5.12 2.28 -0.87
N GLU A 185 4.16 2.66 -1.72
CA GLU A 185 4.08 4.01 -2.33
C GLU A 185 3.92 5.08 -1.24
N GLY A 186 3.09 4.83 -0.22
CA GLY A 186 2.97 5.73 0.93
C GLY A 186 4.30 5.93 1.66
N VAL A 187 5.04 4.84 1.87
CA VAL A 187 6.38 4.86 2.49
C VAL A 187 7.36 5.64 1.62
N PHE A 188 7.40 5.35 0.32
CA PHE A 188 8.27 6.03 -0.64
C PHE A 188 8.05 7.54 -0.67
N HIS A 189 6.79 7.99 -0.65
CA HIS A 189 6.48 9.42 -0.67
C HIS A 189 6.81 10.16 0.62
N LEU A 190 6.54 9.58 1.79
CA LEU A 190 6.85 10.23 3.07
C LEU A 190 8.35 10.23 3.39
N MET A 191 9.08 9.23 2.89
CA MET A 191 10.50 9.05 3.20
C MET A 191 11.43 9.58 2.10
N ALA A 192 11.03 10.64 1.40
CA ALA A 192 11.79 11.24 0.30
C ALA A 192 13.20 11.74 0.70
N ASP A 193 13.39 12.06 1.99
CA ASP A 193 14.69 12.50 2.53
C ASP A 193 15.65 11.34 2.87
N PHE A 194 15.20 10.09 2.74
CA PHE A 194 15.99 8.89 3.02
C PHE A 194 16.48 8.23 1.72
N ASN A 195 17.55 7.42 1.80
CA ASN A 195 18.03 6.67 0.64
C ASN A 195 17.18 5.41 0.43
N ILE A 196 16.14 5.54 -0.40
CA ILE A 196 15.17 4.47 -0.67
C ILE A 196 15.46 3.79 -2.02
N LYS A 197 15.67 2.48 -1.98
CA LYS A 197 15.65 1.60 -3.16
C LYS A 197 14.32 0.86 -3.23
N VAL A 198 13.89 0.51 -4.44
CA VAL A 198 12.61 -0.17 -4.67
C VAL A 198 12.83 -1.41 -5.52
N TYR A 199 12.20 -2.52 -5.14
CA TYR A 199 12.19 -3.79 -5.84
C TYR A 199 10.75 -4.32 -5.96
N PRO A 200 10.05 -4.05 -7.08
CA PRO A 200 8.77 -4.67 -7.38
C PRO A 200 8.98 -6.06 -7.98
N PHE A 201 8.09 -7.01 -7.67
CA PHE A 201 7.95 -8.26 -8.43
C PHE A 201 6.49 -8.58 -8.70
N PHE A 202 6.25 -9.42 -9.70
CA PHE A 202 4.91 -9.81 -10.14
C PHE A 202 4.56 -11.22 -9.64
N PRO A 203 3.32 -11.49 -9.19
CA PRO A 203 2.92 -12.81 -8.70
C PRO A 203 3.14 -13.95 -9.70
N GLU A 204 3.07 -13.67 -10.99
CA GLU A 204 3.26 -14.64 -12.08
C GLU A 204 4.72 -15.07 -12.23
N ASP A 205 5.66 -14.24 -11.77
CA ASP A 205 7.08 -14.48 -11.90
C ASP A 205 7.61 -15.35 -10.75
N ARG A 206 8.68 -16.11 -11.05
CA ARG A 206 9.44 -16.75 -9.99
C ARG A 206 10.14 -15.68 -9.18
N LEU A 207 10.00 -15.77 -7.86
CA LEU A 207 10.67 -14.85 -6.96
C LEU A 207 12.19 -15.07 -7.04
N ASP A 208 12.90 -14.10 -7.63
CA ASP A 208 14.37 -14.10 -7.65
C ASP A 208 14.90 -13.59 -6.31
N THR A 209 15.03 -14.51 -5.36
CA THR A 209 15.56 -14.16 -4.04
C THR A 209 17.01 -13.71 -4.13
N ASP A 210 17.82 -14.20 -5.07
CA ASP A 210 19.24 -13.83 -5.12
C ASP A 210 19.41 -12.36 -5.53
N ASP A 211 18.61 -11.87 -6.48
CA ASP A 211 18.63 -10.45 -6.89
C ASP A 211 18.09 -9.52 -5.79
N ILE A 212 17.03 -9.93 -5.08
CA ILE A 212 16.53 -9.20 -3.90
C ILE A 212 17.63 -9.09 -2.85
N LEU A 213 18.29 -10.20 -2.49
CA LEU A 213 19.34 -10.20 -1.47
C LEU A 213 20.56 -9.39 -1.90
N GLN A 214 20.87 -9.34 -3.20
CA GLN A 214 21.94 -8.48 -3.73
C GLN A 214 21.61 -6.99 -3.50
N SER A 215 20.34 -6.60 -3.62
CA SER A 215 19.88 -5.22 -3.40
C SER A 215 19.94 -4.79 -1.92
N ILE A 216 19.96 -5.74 -0.97
CA ILE A 216 20.00 -5.46 0.46
C ILE A 216 21.35 -4.88 0.93
N TYR A 217 22.47 -5.28 0.31
CA TYR A 217 23.82 -5.00 0.84
C TYR A 217 24.14 -3.51 1.05
N ASP A 218 23.48 -2.61 0.34
CA ASP A 218 23.69 -1.15 0.46
C ASP A 218 22.64 -0.45 1.34
N THR A 219 21.78 -1.20 2.02
CA THR A 219 20.67 -0.68 2.81
C THR A 219 20.75 -1.13 4.26
N GLU A 220 20.05 -0.43 5.15
CA GLU A 220 19.97 -0.76 6.58
C GLU A 220 18.72 -1.56 6.91
N VAL A 221 17.63 -1.19 6.26
CA VAL A 221 16.29 -1.68 6.56
C VAL A 221 15.68 -2.24 5.28
N VAL A 222 15.01 -3.39 5.40
CA VAL A 222 14.25 -4.00 4.31
C VAL A 222 12.79 -3.99 4.73
N ILE A 223 11.92 -3.31 3.98
CA ILE A 223 10.48 -3.21 4.25
C ILE A 223 9.75 -4.00 3.16
N MET A 224 9.00 -5.02 3.59
CA MET A 224 8.37 -5.99 2.71
C MET A 224 6.85 -5.91 2.79
N CYS A 225 6.18 -5.99 1.63
CA CYS A 225 4.74 -6.22 1.56
C CYS A 225 4.43 -7.23 0.45
N MET A 226 3.93 -8.39 0.83
CA MET A 226 3.53 -9.49 -0.06
C MET A 226 2.83 -10.58 0.75
N GLY A 227 2.40 -11.67 0.10
CA GLY A 227 1.87 -12.84 0.80
C GLY A 227 2.86 -13.45 1.82
N ALA A 228 2.34 -13.96 2.94
CA ALA A 228 3.10 -14.50 4.06
C ALA A 228 4.09 -15.60 3.66
N ASP A 229 3.75 -16.41 2.65
CA ASP A 229 4.60 -17.50 2.18
C ASP A 229 5.81 -16.99 1.37
N LYS A 230 5.65 -15.86 0.66
CA LYS A 230 6.76 -15.17 -0.04
C LYS A 230 7.70 -14.46 0.93
N ILE A 231 7.15 -13.84 1.99
CA ILE A 231 7.96 -13.30 3.09
C ILE A 231 8.83 -14.42 3.70
N ARG A 232 8.24 -15.60 3.95
CA ARG A 232 8.97 -16.75 4.49
C ARG A 232 10.09 -17.21 3.55
N GLU A 233 9.82 -17.25 2.25
CA GLU A 233 10.80 -17.60 1.21
C GLU A 233 12.03 -16.67 1.23
N ILE A 234 11.80 -15.35 1.29
CA ILE A 234 12.87 -14.34 1.39
C ILE A 234 13.65 -14.49 2.69
N MET A 235 12.96 -14.62 3.83
CA MET A 235 13.64 -14.73 5.14
C MET A 235 14.51 -15.98 5.24
N LEU A 236 14.05 -17.12 4.70
CA LEU A 236 14.86 -18.34 4.62
C LEU A 236 16.10 -18.14 3.73
N ALA A 237 15.96 -17.46 2.58
CA ALA A 237 17.08 -17.15 1.71
C ALA A 237 18.09 -16.21 2.39
N ALA A 238 17.61 -15.15 3.05
CA ALA A 238 18.42 -14.21 3.83
C ALA A 238 19.18 -14.91 4.95
N HIS A 239 18.54 -15.84 5.66
CA HIS A 239 19.15 -16.62 6.73
C HIS A 239 20.30 -17.50 6.21
N ARG A 240 20.10 -18.20 5.09
CA ARG A 240 21.15 -19.00 4.44
C ARG A 240 22.37 -18.17 4.03
N ARG A 241 22.15 -16.91 3.63
CA ARG A 241 23.22 -15.94 3.31
C ARG A 241 23.76 -15.20 4.54
N ARG A 242 23.33 -15.55 5.75
CA ARG A 242 23.72 -14.93 7.04
C ARG A 242 23.40 -13.44 7.15
N LEU A 243 22.35 -12.99 6.47
CA LEU A 243 21.89 -11.60 6.52
C LEU A 243 20.98 -11.32 7.74
N THR A 244 20.48 -12.37 8.41
CA THR A 244 19.62 -12.28 9.61
C THR A 244 20.42 -12.19 10.92
N ASN A 245 21.68 -11.74 10.88
CA ASN A 245 22.58 -11.70 12.05
C ASN A 245 22.53 -10.36 12.82
N GLY A 246 21.65 -9.44 12.41
CA GLY A 246 21.54 -8.07 12.92
C GLY A 246 22.29 -7.01 12.11
N SER A 247 22.92 -7.37 10.99
CA SER A 247 23.52 -6.38 10.07
C SER A 247 22.48 -5.59 9.27
N TYR A 248 21.26 -6.13 9.16
CA TYR A 248 20.11 -5.57 8.46
C TYR A 248 18.86 -5.76 9.33
N MET A 249 17.91 -4.84 9.23
CA MET A 249 16.63 -4.96 9.90
C MET A 249 15.54 -5.33 8.89
N PHE A 250 14.79 -6.39 9.14
CA PHE A 250 13.70 -6.80 8.27
C PHE A 250 12.37 -6.39 8.88
N PHE A 251 11.50 -5.83 8.04
CA PHE A 251 10.12 -5.54 8.36
C PHE A 251 9.21 -6.16 7.31
N ASN A 252 8.08 -6.71 7.75
CA ASN A 252 6.93 -6.88 6.87
C ASN A 252 5.73 -6.08 7.38
N VAL A 253 4.84 -5.72 6.47
CA VAL A 253 3.58 -5.05 6.79
C VAL A 253 2.46 -6.09 6.77
N GLU A 254 1.86 -6.38 7.92
CA GLU A 254 0.63 -7.16 8.00
C GLU A 254 -0.55 -6.26 7.63
N LEU A 255 -0.94 -6.27 6.35
CA LEU A 255 -2.06 -5.46 5.91
C LEU A 255 -3.39 -5.95 6.51
N PHE A 256 -4.19 -4.97 6.93
CA PHE A 256 -5.61 -5.13 7.30
C PHE A 256 -5.89 -6.04 8.50
N ASN A 257 -4.87 -6.40 9.30
CA ASN A 257 -4.93 -7.47 10.31
C ASN A 257 -5.31 -8.82 9.70
N ALA A 258 -4.71 -9.17 8.56
CA ALA A 258 -4.92 -10.44 7.89
C ALA A 258 -3.62 -11.27 7.85
N SER A 259 -3.69 -12.50 8.36
CA SER A 259 -2.53 -13.38 8.47
C SER A 259 -1.92 -13.74 7.10
N SER A 260 -2.72 -13.63 6.04
CA SER A 260 -2.28 -13.73 4.64
C SER A 260 -1.12 -12.80 4.26
N TYR A 261 -0.95 -11.64 4.92
CA TYR A 261 0.17 -10.72 4.71
C TYR A 261 1.34 -10.91 5.70
N GLY A 262 1.25 -11.93 6.57
CA GLY A 262 2.29 -12.33 7.49
C GLY A 262 2.18 -11.66 8.86
N ASN A 263 1.58 -12.36 9.82
CA ASN A 263 1.44 -11.93 11.21
C ASN A 263 2.60 -12.38 12.14
N GLY A 264 3.80 -12.56 11.58
CA GLY A 264 4.94 -13.15 12.30
C GLY A 264 4.92 -14.69 12.43
N SER A 265 3.88 -15.37 11.93
CA SER A 265 3.83 -16.84 11.93
C SER A 265 4.87 -17.45 10.97
N TRP A 266 5.93 -18.03 11.54
CA TRP A 266 7.04 -18.66 10.82
C TRP A 266 6.80 -20.15 10.49
N ARG A 267 5.96 -20.82 11.27
CA ARG A 267 5.75 -22.27 11.22
C ARG A 267 4.85 -22.64 10.03
N ARG A 268 5.24 -23.67 9.28
CA ARG A 268 4.44 -24.26 8.19
C ARG A 268 4.30 -25.79 8.30
N GLY A 269 4.90 -26.41 9.30
CA GLY A 269 4.91 -27.87 9.45
C GLY A 269 5.83 -28.55 8.44
N ASP A 270 6.82 -27.83 7.92
CA ASP A 270 7.79 -28.33 6.93
C ASP A 270 9.19 -28.52 7.55
N LYS A 271 10.12 -29.07 6.76
CA LYS A 271 11.50 -29.33 7.19
C LYS A 271 12.34 -28.07 7.46
N TYR A 272 11.86 -26.88 7.06
CA TYR A 272 12.56 -25.61 7.20
C TYR A 272 12.10 -24.80 8.42
N ASP A 273 11.16 -25.31 9.21
CA ASP A 273 10.60 -24.59 10.36
C ASP A 273 11.65 -24.16 11.40
N SER A 274 12.69 -24.96 11.62
CA SER A 274 13.80 -24.58 12.52
C SER A 274 14.61 -23.40 11.99
N ASP A 275 14.86 -23.36 10.68
CA ASP A 275 15.56 -22.25 10.01
C ASP A 275 14.67 -21.02 9.94
N ALA A 276 13.36 -21.21 9.67
CA ALA A 276 12.38 -20.14 9.62
C ALA A 276 12.25 -19.45 10.98
N ARG A 277 12.19 -20.21 12.09
CA ARG A 277 12.18 -19.66 13.44
C ARG A 277 13.40 -18.76 13.71
N GLN A 278 14.59 -19.22 13.32
CA GLN A 278 15.82 -18.44 13.48
C GLN A 278 15.87 -17.22 12.56
N ALA A 279 15.38 -17.34 11.33
CA ALA A 279 15.30 -16.23 10.39
C ALA A 279 14.34 -15.14 10.90
N TYR A 280 13.17 -15.55 11.38
CA TYR A 280 12.11 -14.65 11.88
C TYR A 280 12.51 -13.94 13.17
N ALA A 281 13.51 -14.42 13.91
CA ALA A 281 14.10 -13.64 15.00
C ALA A 281 14.65 -12.27 14.55
N SER A 282 14.88 -12.07 13.25
CA SER A 282 15.29 -10.78 12.67
C SER A 282 14.18 -10.05 11.90
N LEU A 283 13.00 -10.67 11.77
CA LEU A 283 11.84 -10.09 11.10
C LEU A 283 10.95 -9.40 12.13
N ASN A 284 10.60 -8.15 11.88
CA ASN A 284 9.62 -7.42 12.66
C ASN A 284 8.37 -7.20 11.82
N THR A 285 7.20 -7.19 12.44
CA THR A 285 5.92 -7.06 11.74
C THR A 285 5.22 -5.79 12.20
N VAL A 286 4.92 -4.89 11.26
CA VAL A 286 4.07 -3.72 11.53
C VAL A 286 2.62 -4.11 11.24
N THR A 287 1.74 -3.93 12.21
CA THR A 287 0.32 -4.32 12.15
C THR A 287 -0.54 -3.24 12.79
N LEU A 288 -1.87 -3.25 12.59
CA LEU A 288 -2.73 -2.27 13.25
C LEU A 288 -2.84 -2.57 14.74
N LEU A 289 -2.83 -1.52 15.55
CA LEU A 289 -3.05 -1.66 16.98
C LEU A 289 -4.49 -2.12 17.22
N ARG A 290 -4.64 -3.27 17.88
CA ARG A 290 -5.93 -3.81 18.29
C ARG A 290 -6.15 -3.58 19.77
N THR A 291 -7.22 -2.89 20.11
CA THR A 291 -7.73 -2.83 21.47
C THR A 291 -8.72 -3.98 21.69
N VAL A 292 -8.52 -4.73 22.78
CA VAL A 292 -9.43 -5.81 23.18
C VAL A 292 -10.34 -5.26 24.27
N LYS A 293 -11.64 -5.26 23.99
CA LYS A 293 -12.69 -4.91 24.95
C LYS A 293 -13.83 -5.92 24.90
N PRO A 294 -14.62 -6.09 25.99
CA PRO A 294 -15.69 -7.08 26.03
C PRO A 294 -16.70 -6.93 24.88
N GLU A 295 -17.02 -5.71 24.45
CA GLU A 295 -17.92 -5.49 23.32
C GLU A 295 -17.34 -6.01 22.00
N PHE A 296 -16.02 -5.88 21.82
CA PHE A 296 -15.33 -6.38 20.63
C PHE A 296 -15.31 -7.91 20.59
N GLU A 297 -15.21 -8.58 21.74
CA GLU A 297 -15.29 -10.04 21.84
C GLU A 297 -16.67 -10.54 21.40
N ASN A 298 -17.75 -9.91 21.89
CA ASN A 298 -19.11 -10.24 21.48
C ASN A 298 -19.34 -10.01 19.98
N PHE A 299 -18.84 -8.88 19.46
CA PHE A 299 -18.87 -8.62 18.02
C PHE A 299 -18.12 -9.69 17.23
N SER A 300 -16.91 -10.05 17.67
CA SER A 300 -16.09 -11.07 17.00
C SER A 300 -16.77 -12.44 16.98
N MET A 301 -17.45 -12.82 18.07
CA MET A 301 -18.25 -14.05 18.11
C MET A 301 -19.41 -14.03 17.12
N GLU A 302 -20.13 -12.91 17.01
CA GLU A 302 -21.24 -12.78 16.06
C GLU A 302 -20.77 -12.79 14.60
N MET A 303 -19.63 -12.14 14.30
CA MET A 303 -19.03 -12.17 12.96
C MET A 303 -18.59 -13.58 12.57
N LYS A 304 -17.98 -14.32 13.52
CA LYS A 304 -17.60 -15.72 13.32
C LYS A 304 -18.82 -16.59 13.04
N LYS A 305 -19.89 -16.46 13.85
CA LYS A 305 -21.15 -17.18 13.65
C LYS A 305 -21.77 -16.89 12.28
N SER A 306 -21.83 -15.62 11.89
CA SER A 306 -22.38 -15.22 10.58
C SER A 306 -21.58 -15.80 9.40
N THR A 307 -20.25 -15.88 9.56
CA THR A 307 -19.36 -16.50 8.57
C THR A 307 -19.63 -18.00 8.43
N GLU A 308 -19.81 -18.70 9.56
CA GLU A 308 -20.14 -20.13 9.60
C GLU A 308 -21.48 -20.40 8.91
N GLU A 309 -22.50 -19.57 9.18
CA GLU A 309 -23.84 -19.70 8.55
C GLU A 309 -23.82 -19.46 7.03
N THR A 310 -22.90 -18.63 6.54
CA THR A 310 -22.76 -18.32 5.10
C THR A 310 -21.98 -19.42 4.34
N GLY A 311 -21.44 -20.42 5.03
CA GLY A 311 -20.69 -21.51 4.40
C GLY A 311 -19.26 -21.15 3.98
N LEU A 312 -18.70 -20.07 4.53
CA LEU A 312 -17.33 -19.62 4.29
C LEU A 312 -16.35 -20.48 5.10
N HIS A 313 -16.09 -21.70 4.63
CA HIS A 313 -15.27 -22.68 5.35
C HIS A 313 -13.83 -22.80 4.85
N ASP A 314 -13.53 -22.37 3.62
CA ASP A 314 -12.24 -22.60 2.97
C ASP A 314 -11.38 -21.33 2.88
N CYS A 315 -11.14 -20.66 4.01
CA CYS A 315 -10.14 -19.59 4.06
C CYS A 315 -9.46 -19.45 5.43
N ARG A 316 -8.14 -19.17 5.43
CA ARG A 316 -7.29 -19.10 6.64
C ARG A 316 -7.78 -18.09 7.69
N ASP A 317 -8.41 -17.00 7.24
CA ASP A 317 -8.81 -15.85 8.07
C ASP A 317 -10.34 -15.69 8.20
N CYS A 318 -11.13 -16.68 7.79
CA CYS A 318 -12.60 -16.54 7.68
C CYS A 318 -13.26 -16.17 9.03
N GLY A 319 -12.79 -16.74 10.14
CA GLY A 319 -13.33 -16.44 11.46
C GLY A 319 -12.74 -15.21 12.17
N SER A 320 -11.83 -14.47 11.51
CA SER A 320 -11.15 -13.33 12.12
C SER A 320 -11.75 -11.99 11.67
N VAL A 321 -11.97 -11.09 12.62
CA VAL A 321 -12.37 -9.71 12.32
C VAL A 321 -11.14 -8.95 11.80
N ASN A 322 -11.18 -8.60 10.52
CA ASN A 322 -10.20 -7.74 9.88
C ASN A 322 -10.63 -6.25 9.94
N MET A 323 -9.73 -5.37 9.53
CA MET A 323 -9.91 -3.92 9.53
C MET A 323 -11.17 -3.44 8.78
N PHE A 324 -11.56 -4.09 7.69
CA PHE A 324 -12.71 -3.67 6.89
C PHE A 324 -14.04 -3.97 7.60
N VAL A 325 -14.13 -5.13 8.26
CA VAL A 325 -15.30 -5.55 9.04
C VAL A 325 -15.53 -4.59 10.21
N GLU A 326 -14.46 -4.24 10.94
CA GLU A 326 -14.51 -3.20 11.98
C GLU A 326 -14.90 -1.83 11.39
N GLY A 327 -14.21 -1.41 10.32
CA GLY A 327 -14.38 -0.09 9.73
C GLY A 327 -15.81 0.17 9.23
N PHE A 328 -16.45 -0.79 8.59
CA PHE A 328 -17.83 -0.62 8.10
C PHE A 328 -18.89 -0.66 9.20
N HIS A 329 -18.65 -1.35 10.32
CA HIS A 329 -19.47 -1.15 11.52
C HIS A 329 -19.36 0.30 12.00
N ASP A 330 -18.13 0.79 12.14
CA ASP A 330 -17.86 2.14 12.68
C ASP A 330 -18.30 3.26 11.72
N ALA A 331 -18.37 2.98 10.41
CA ALA A 331 -18.93 3.89 9.41
C ALA A 331 -20.40 4.23 9.68
N MET A 332 -21.22 3.22 10.03
CA MET A 332 -22.63 3.44 10.38
C MET A 332 -22.77 4.29 11.64
N MET A 333 -21.91 4.06 12.64
CA MET A 333 -21.87 4.84 13.87
C MET A 333 -21.49 6.30 13.57
N LEU A 334 -20.42 6.53 12.82
CA LEU A 334 -19.94 7.86 12.45
C LEU A 334 -21.00 8.66 11.68
N TYR A 335 -21.61 8.04 10.67
CA TYR A 335 -22.67 8.67 9.89
C TYR A 335 -23.86 9.06 10.76
N SER A 336 -24.31 8.15 11.64
CA SER A 336 -25.45 8.41 12.54
C SER A 336 -25.20 9.60 13.45
N ILE A 337 -23.98 9.71 13.99
CA ILE A 337 -23.59 10.85 14.82
C ILE A 337 -23.64 12.16 14.00
N ALA A 338 -23.03 12.17 12.82
CA ALA A 338 -22.97 13.34 11.96
C ALA A 338 -24.34 13.78 11.43
N LEU A 339 -25.19 12.83 11.01
CA LEU A 339 -26.56 13.10 10.56
C LEU A 339 -27.40 13.69 11.69
N HIS A 340 -27.33 13.13 12.90
CA HIS A 340 -28.05 13.65 14.06
C HIS A 340 -27.66 15.10 14.37
N GLU A 341 -26.37 15.42 14.35
CA GLU A 341 -25.86 16.78 14.57
C GLU A 341 -26.25 17.74 13.44
N ALA A 342 -26.27 17.27 12.20
CA ALA A 342 -26.72 18.04 11.04
C ALA A 342 -28.22 18.38 11.16
N MET A 343 -29.06 17.39 11.48
CA MET A 343 -30.51 17.57 11.63
C MET A 343 -30.88 18.48 12.80
N LYS A 344 -30.15 18.38 13.92
CA LYS A 344 -30.29 19.32 15.05
C LYS A 344 -29.97 20.77 14.65
N SER A 345 -29.11 20.94 13.63
CA SER A 345 -28.73 22.25 13.09
C SER A 345 -29.64 22.72 11.93
N GLY A 346 -30.76 22.02 11.66
CA GLY A 346 -31.71 22.38 10.61
C GLY A 346 -31.36 21.88 9.19
N TYR A 347 -30.35 21.04 9.04
CA TYR A 347 -30.03 20.39 7.76
C TYR A 347 -30.86 19.11 7.57
N SER A 348 -30.98 18.65 6.33
CA SER A 348 -31.59 17.37 5.98
C SER A 348 -30.53 16.32 5.64
N LYS A 349 -30.94 15.05 5.53
CA LYS A 349 -30.11 13.95 5.01
C LYS A 349 -29.54 14.19 3.60
N LYS A 350 -30.13 15.12 2.83
CA LYS A 350 -29.67 15.50 1.48
C LYS A 350 -28.53 16.53 1.49
N ASN A 351 -28.19 17.09 2.64
CA ASN A 351 -27.10 18.05 2.78
C ASN A 351 -25.76 17.32 3.00
N GLY A 352 -25.30 16.57 1.98
CA GLY A 352 -24.11 15.71 2.10
C GLY A 352 -22.87 16.42 2.63
N THR A 353 -22.49 17.57 2.07
CA THR A 353 -21.36 18.37 2.56
C THR A 353 -21.46 18.71 4.05
N ALA A 354 -22.66 19.04 4.55
CA ALA A 354 -22.85 19.38 5.96
C ALA A 354 -22.74 18.16 6.88
N ILE A 355 -23.06 16.97 6.38
CA ILE A 355 -22.90 15.70 7.08
C ILE A 355 -21.42 15.29 7.05
N THR A 356 -20.80 15.30 5.87
CA THR A 356 -19.38 14.98 5.67
C THR A 356 -18.48 15.83 6.55
N SER A 357 -18.67 17.15 6.58
CA SER A 357 -17.86 18.03 7.43
C SER A 357 -18.00 17.74 8.93
N ARG A 358 -19.11 17.14 9.36
CA ARG A 358 -19.34 16.74 10.77
C ARG A 358 -18.79 15.34 11.08
N MET A 359 -18.37 14.59 10.07
CA MET A 359 -17.65 13.33 10.27
C MET A 359 -16.15 13.58 10.51
N TRP A 360 -15.62 14.72 10.08
CA TRP A 360 -14.19 15.04 10.13
C TRP A 360 -13.82 15.73 11.45
N ASN A 361 -12.52 15.73 11.77
CA ASN A 361 -11.92 16.35 12.95
C ASN A 361 -12.63 16.01 14.27
N ARG A 362 -12.79 14.71 14.56
CA ARG A 362 -13.51 14.26 15.75
C ARG A 362 -13.04 12.89 16.22
N THR A 363 -13.40 12.57 17.45
CA THR A 363 -13.23 11.24 18.02
C THR A 363 -14.57 10.69 18.48
N PHE A 364 -14.80 9.39 18.28
CA PHE A 364 -15.98 8.67 18.78
C PHE A 364 -15.61 7.24 19.21
N GLU A 365 -16.51 6.56 19.92
CA GLU A 365 -16.32 5.17 20.32
C GLU A 365 -16.81 4.22 19.22
N GLY A 366 -15.90 3.47 18.61
CA GLY A 366 -16.17 2.39 17.66
C GLY A 366 -16.32 1.02 18.33
N ILE A 367 -16.34 -0.07 17.54
CA ILE A 367 -16.52 -1.43 18.07
C ILE A 367 -15.25 -2.03 18.66
N ALA A 368 -14.08 -1.63 18.18
CA ALA A 368 -12.80 -2.07 18.73
C ALA A 368 -12.24 -1.09 19.75
N GLY A 369 -12.62 0.18 19.73
CA GLY A 369 -12.10 1.21 20.65
C GLY A 369 -12.40 2.62 20.14
N GLN A 370 -11.65 3.60 20.63
CA GLN A 370 -11.76 4.99 20.14
C GLN A 370 -11.31 5.09 18.68
N VAL A 371 -12.10 5.79 17.86
CA VAL A 371 -11.81 6.10 16.46
C VAL A 371 -11.66 7.61 16.34
N SER A 372 -10.49 8.06 15.91
CA SER A 372 -10.17 9.48 15.70
C SER A 372 -10.02 9.80 14.22
N MET A 373 -10.85 10.72 13.72
CA MET A 373 -10.81 11.26 12.36
C MET A 373 -10.05 12.58 12.37
N ASP A 374 -9.07 12.72 11.48
CA ASP A 374 -8.37 13.99 11.30
C ASP A 374 -9.23 15.04 10.57
N ASP A 375 -8.68 16.25 10.43
CA ASP A 375 -9.34 17.38 9.78
C ASP A 375 -9.53 17.21 8.27
N ASN A 376 -8.76 16.32 7.65
CA ASN A 376 -8.97 15.88 6.27
C ASN A 376 -10.01 14.75 6.15
N GLY A 377 -10.59 14.28 7.25
CA GLY A 377 -11.59 13.20 7.21
C GLY A 377 -11.01 11.81 7.00
N ASP A 378 -9.77 11.60 7.43
CA ASP A 378 -9.08 10.32 7.39
C ASP A 378 -8.87 9.81 8.81
N ARG A 379 -9.11 8.51 9.04
CA ARG A 379 -8.86 7.91 10.35
C ARG A 379 -7.37 7.95 10.66
N ASN A 380 -7.02 8.46 11.84
CA ASN A 380 -5.68 8.33 12.39
C ASN A 380 -5.38 6.85 12.66
N GLY A 381 -4.22 6.38 12.23
CA GLY A 381 -3.81 5.00 12.39
C GLY A 381 -2.92 4.81 13.60
N ASP A 382 -3.35 3.93 14.50
CA ASP A 382 -2.50 3.41 15.56
C ASP A 382 -1.95 2.05 15.10
N PHE A 383 -0.65 1.86 15.26
CA PHE A 383 0.06 0.67 14.77
C PHE A 383 0.89 0.05 15.88
N SER A 384 1.07 -1.26 15.82
CA SER A 384 1.93 -2.02 16.70
C SER A 384 3.11 -2.59 15.90
N LEU A 385 4.29 -2.54 16.51
CA LEU A 385 5.46 -3.25 16.04
C LEU A 385 5.58 -4.54 16.83
N MET A 386 5.57 -5.67 16.12
CA MET A 386 5.76 -7.00 16.70
C MET A 386 7.16 -7.53 16.38
N SER A 387 7.79 -8.18 17.34
CA SER A 387 9.07 -8.88 17.16
C SER A 387 9.09 -10.19 17.94
N MET A 388 9.98 -11.10 17.56
CA MET A 388 10.20 -12.33 18.31
C MET A 388 10.96 -12.03 19.61
N THR A 389 10.30 -12.19 20.75
CA THR A 389 10.89 -11.94 22.08
C THR A 389 11.57 -13.18 22.67
N ASN A 390 11.13 -14.38 22.26
CA ASN A 390 11.77 -15.65 22.61
C ASN A 390 12.05 -16.49 21.36
N VAL A 391 13.33 -16.60 20.99
CA VAL A 391 13.76 -17.35 19.79
C VAL A 391 13.63 -18.86 19.95
N GLU A 392 13.76 -19.39 21.16
CA GLU A 392 13.62 -20.81 21.42
C GLU A 392 12.15 -21.25 21.31
N GLU A 393 11.22 -20.45 21.80
CA GLU A 393 9.79 -20.75 21.66
C GLU A 393 9.24 -20.30 20.30
N GLY A 394 9.86 -19.29 19.69
CA GLY A 394 9.36 -18.61 18.49
C GLY A 394 8.21 -17.66 18.79
N THR A 395 8.14 -17.13 20.01
CA THR A 395 7.06 -16.28 20.51
C THR A 395 7.20 -14.86 19.97
N TYR A 396 6.16 -14.38 19.28
CA TYR A 396 6.04 -13.01 18.77
C TYR A 396 5.13 -12.19 19.67
N GLU A 397 5.60 -11.00 20.06
CA GLU A 397 4.87 -10.09 20.92
C GLU A 397 4.98 -8.66 20.40
N VAL A 398 4.04 -7.81 20.82
CA VAL A 398 4.14 -6.37 20.59
C VAL A 398 5.32 -5.84 21.40
N VAL A 399 6.18 -5.03 20.76
CA VAL A 399 7.37 -4.44 21.37
C VAL A 399 7.38 -2.91 21.33
N ALA A 400 6.57 -2.31 20.47
CA ALA A 400 6.35 -0.87 20.40
C ALA A 400 4.97 -0.55 19.81
N ASN A 401 4.48 0.65 20.08
CA ASN A 401 3.28 1.19 19.47
C ASN A 401 3.54 2.57 18.87
N TYR A 402 2.87 2.87 17.76
CA TYR A 402 2.75 4.21 17.19
C TYR A 402 1.31 4.68 17.36
N PHE A 403 1.14 5.89 17.89
CA PHE A 403 -0.15 6.52 18.08
C PHE A 403 -0.31 7.68 17.09
N GLY A 404 -1.22 7.54 16.12
CA GLY A 404 -1.33 8.45 14.99
C GLY A 404 -1.83 9.85 15.37
N VAL A 405 -2.66 9.96 16.41
CA VAL A 405 -3.23 11.25 16.85
C VAL A 405 -2.15 12.23 17.32
N ASN A 406 -1.11 11.73 17.99
CA ASN A 406 -0.04 12.57 18.54
C ASN A 406 1.31 12.33 17.84
N GLY A 407 1.38 11.43 16.85
CA GLY A 407 2.59 11.08 16.13
C GLY A 407 3.67 10.46 17.01
N THR A 408 3.31 9.79 18.11
CA THR A 408 4.30 9.25 19.06
C THR A 408 4.59 7.78 18.81
N PHE A 409 5.88 7.47 18.61
CA PHE A 409 6.40 6.10 18.65
C PHE A 409 6.93 5.79 20.04
N GLN A 410 6.43 4.72 20.66
CA GLN A 410 6.72 4.35 22.04
C GLN A 410 7.12 2.88 22.15
N MET A 411 8.34 2.65 22.61
CA MET A 411 8.83 1.32 22.96
C MET A 411 8.17 0.82 24.25
N LEU A 412 7.83 -0.47 24.30
CA LEU A 412 7.34 -1.08 25.54
C LEU A 412 8.50 -1.23 26.55
N PRO A 413 8.30 -0.87 27.84
CA PRO A 413 9.41 -0.77 28.81
C PRO A 413 10.23 -2.04 29.04
N ALA A 414 9.64 -3.21 28.80
CA ALA A 414 10.30 -4.51 29.02
C ALA A 414 11.18 -4.96 27.85
N PHE A 415 11.12 -4.27 26.70
CA PHE A 415 11.83 -4.69 25.50
C PHE A 415 13.18 -3.98 25.35
N ASN A 416 14.23 -4.74 25.04
CA ASN A 416 15.56 -4.17 24.84
C ASN A 416 15.66 -3.47 23.47
N THR A 417 15.84 -2.15 23.49
CA THR A 417 15.99 -1.31 22.29
C THR A 417 17.22 -1.62 21.46
N ASP A 418 18.25 -2.24 22.04
CA ASP A 418 19.46 -2.66 21.32
C ASP A 418 19.15 -3.66 20.20
N HIS A 419 18.01 -4.35 20.26
CA HIS A 419 17.52 -5.20 19.19
C HIS A 419 17.42 -4.46 17.85
N PHE A 420 17.06 -3.17 17.88
CA PHE A 420 16.90 -2.32 16.70
C PHE A 420 18.17 -1.57 16.31
N THR A 421 19.28 -1.83 17.00
CA THR A 421 20.60 -1.28 16.67
C THR A 421 21.33 -2.22 15.72
N LEU A 422 21.73 -1.71 14.55
CA LEU A 422 22.45 -2.50 13.56
C LEU A 422 23.80 -2.94 14.11
N LYS A 423 24.05 -4.25 14.07
CA LYS A 423 25.35 -4.82 14.40
C LYS A 423 26.30 -4.57 13.24
N GLY A 424 27.57 -4.28 13.55
CA GLY A 424 28.58 -3.80 12.61
C GLY A 424 28.46 -4.45 11.23
N ARG A 425 28.13 -3.64 10.22
CA ARG A 425 27.88 -4.14 8.87
C ARG A 425 29.12 -4.91 8.42
N HIS A 426 28.97 -6.16 8.05
CA HIS A 426 29.90 -6.74 7.10
C HIS A 426 29.79 -5.85 5.87
N LYS A 427 30.72 -4.90 5.70
CA LYS A 427 31.06 -4.41 4.37
C LYS A 427 31.16 -5.68 3.55
N ALA A 428 30.27 -5.84 2.55
CA ALA A 428 30.43 -6.82 1.49
C ALA A 428 31.91 -6.84 1.20
N HIS A 429 32.54 -8.01 1.32
CA HIS A 429 33.98 -8.22 1.16
C HIS A 429 34.50 -7.07 0.34
N ALA A 430 35.22 -6.12 0.97
CA ALA A 430 36.06 -5.22 0.19
C ALA A 430 36.76 -6.20 -0.72
N GLU A 431 36.45 -6.15 -2.03
CA GLU A 431 36.91 -7.14 -3.00
C GLU A 431 38.33 -7.41 -2.55
N THR A 432 38.59 -8.61 -2.00
CA THR A 432 39.97 -9.00 -1.75
C THR A 432 40.61 -8.65 -3.06
N PRO A 433 41.55 -7.70 -3.13
CA PRO A 433 41.97 -7.17 -4.41
C PRO A 433 42.32 -8.43 -5.14
N GLU A 434 41.53 -8.76 -6.18
CA GLU A 434 41.91 -9.88 -7.00
C GLU A 434 43.32 -9.47 -7.34
N LYS A 435 44.28 -10.30 -6.91
CA LYS A 435 45.62 -10.16 -7.40
C LYS A 435 45.41 -10.28 -8.90
N SER A 436 45.32 -9.12 -9.54
CA SER A 436 45.34 -8.93 -10.98
C SER A 436 46.73 -9.41 -11.37
N CYS A 437 46.84 -10.72 -11.44
CA CYS A 437 47.90 -11.43 -12.11
C CYS A 437 47.21 -12.02 -13.34
N GLY A 438 46.90 -11.12 -14.28
CA GLY A 438 46.21 -11.46 -15.51
C GLY A 438 46.18 -10.33 -16.54
N LEU A 439 46.23 -9.06 -16.13
CA LEU A 439 46.22 -7.94 -17.08
C LEU A 439 47.58 -7.25 -17.30
N GLY A 440 48.56 -7.48 -16.44
CA GLY A 440 49.91 -6.93 -16.59
C GLY A 440 50.80 -7.66 -17.60
N VAL A 441 50.54 -8.95 -17.85
CA VAL A 441 51.36 -9.75 -18.77
C VAL A 441 50.98 -9.47 -20.23
N SER A 442 49.70 -9.20 -20.53
CA SER A 442 49.25 -8.95 -21.91
C SER A 442 49.66 -7.57 -22.43
N ALA A 443 49.61 -6.54 -21.58
CA ALA A 443 50.08 -5.20 -21.95
C ALA A 443 51.62 -5.14 -22.09
N LEU A 444 52.36 -5.80 -21.19
CA LEU A 444 53.82 -5.83 -21.25
C LEU A 444 54.32 -6.69 -22.43
N THR A 445 53.69 -7.84 -22.71
CA THR A 445 54.00 -8.62 -23.91
C THR A 445 53.61 -7.87 -25.19
N GLY A 446 52.50 -7.15 -25.22
CA GLY A 446 52.11 -6.30 -26.34
C GLY A 446 53.12 -5.18 -26.62
N VAL A 447 53.62 -4.50 -25.59
CA VAL A 447 54.65 -3.45 -25.73
C VAL A 447 55.99 -4.03 -26.17
N ILE A 448 56.41 -5.17 -25.63
CA ILE A 448 57.67 -5.83 -26.01
C ILE A 448 57.60 -6.33 -27.45
N VAL A 449 56.52 -7.02 -27.84
CA VAL A 449 56.31 -7.50 -29.21
C VAL A 449 56.20 -6.34 -30.19
N GLY A 450 55.50 -5.26 -29.83
CA GLY A 450 55.41 -4.03 -30.62
C GLY A 450 56.76 -3.35 -30.81
N ALA A 451 57.58 -3.26 -29.77
CA ALA A 451 58.93 -2.69 -29.85
C ALA A 451 59.89 -3.54 -30.68
N VAL A 452 59.81 -4.87 -30.57
CA VAL A 452 60.63 -5.81 -31.36
C VAL A 452 60.22 -5.79 -32.84
N LEU A 453 58.92 -5.77 -33.14
CA LEU A 453 58.43 -5.64 -34.52
C LEU A 453 58.77 -4.28 -35.13
N GLY A 454 58.64 -3.19 -34.35
CA GLY A 454 59.00 -1.84 -34.79
C GLY A 454 60.49 -1.72 -35.10
N THR A 455 61.35 -2.28 -34.25
CA THR A 455 62.81 -2.30 -34.51
C THR A 455 63.17 -3.18 -35.70
N ALA A 456 62.54 -4.36 -35.86
CA ALA A 456 62.73 -5.20 -37.04
C ALA A 456 62.31 -4.50 -38.34
N MET A 457 61.17 -3.78 -38.35
CA MET A 457 60.74 -2.99 -39.50
C MET A 457 61.69 -1.84 -39.83
N LEU A 458 62.22 -1.14 -38.83
CA LEU A 458 63.18 -0.05 -39.05
C LEU A 458 64.53 -0.58 -39.59
N ILE A 459 64.98 -1.74 -39.11
CA ILE A 459 66.17 -2.42 -39.64
C ILE A 459 65.92 -2.88 -41.08
N ALA A 460 64.77 -3.49 -41.35
CA ALA A 460 64.39 -3.90 -42.71
C ALA A 460 64.32 -2.69 -43.65
N PHE A 461 63.73 -1.57 -43.22
CA PHE A 461 63.68 -0.33 -43.99
C PHE A 461 65.07 0.28 -44.22
N TYR A 462 65.95 0.23 -43.22
CA TYR A 462 67.34 0.66 -43.36
C TYR A 462 68.09 -0.18 -44.41
N PHE A 463 67.94 -1.51 -44.40
CA PHE A 463 68.52 -2.38 -45.41
C PHE A 463 67.87 -2.21 -46.79
N PHE A 464 66.56 -1.99 -46.86
CA PHE A 464 65.87 -1.68 -48.12
C PHE A 464 66.39 -0.38 -48.72
N ARG A 465 66.55 0.67 -47.91
CA ARG A 465 67.09 1.95 -48.35
C ARG A 465 68.57 1.88 -48.74
N LYS A 466 69.34 0.99 -48.11
CA LYS A 466 70.77 0.80 -48.41
C LYS A 466 71.01 -0.03 -49.68
N ASN A 467 70.15 -1.01 -49.97
CA ASN A 467 70.31 -1.92 -51.12
C ASN A 467 69.47 -1.57 -52.36
N TYR A 468 68.44 -0.74 -52.25
CA TYR A 468 67.63 -0.32 -53.41
C TYR A 468 67.86 1.17 -53.73
N ARG A 469 68.74 1.43 -54.71
CA ARG A 469 68.81 2.72 -55.38
C ARG A 469 67.62 2.81 -56.34
N ILE A 470 66.59 3.56 -55.97
CA ILE A 470 65.45 3.83 -56.87
C ILE A 470 65.97 4.70 -58.01
N THR A 471 66.21 4.09 -59.17
CA THR A 471 66.58 4.79 -60.40
C THR A 471 65.29 5.31 -61.04
N ILE A 472 64.98 6.58 -60.82
CA ILE A 472 63.84 7.25 -61.47
C ILE A 472 64.30 7.65 -62.88
N GLU A 473 64.00 6.85 -63.89
CA GLU A 473 64.13 7.27 -65.29
C GLU A 473 62.97 8.21 -65.65
N ARG A 474 63.30 9.49 -65.86
CA ARG A 474 62.40 10.49 -66.42
C ARG A 474 62.32 10.29 -67.94
N ARG A 475 61.20 9.80 -68.48
CA ARG A 475 60.87 9.99 -69.90
C ARG A 475 60.09 11.29 -70.08
N ALA A 476 60.56 12.07 -71.04
CA ALA A 476 60.10 13.41 -71.38
C ALA A 476 58.75 13.40 -72.11
N HIS A 477 58.04 14.53 -71.98
CA HIS A 477 56.83 14.91 -72.70
C HIS A 477 57.02 14.86 -74.23
N SER A 478 56.01 14.35 -74.93
CA SER A 478 55.64 14.78 -76.28
C SER A 478 54.12 14.80 -76.38
N GLU A 479 53.63 15.86 -77.01
CA GLU A 479 52.25 16.29 -77.22
C GLU A 479 51.40 15.28 -78.03
N GLU A 480 50.07 15.35 -77.89
CA GLU A 480 49.15 15.92 -78.90
C GLU A 480 47.78 15.19 -78.99
N GLY A 481 46.69 15.97 -78.85
CA GLY A 481 45.32 15.73 -79.36
C GLY A 481 44.51 14.54 -78.78
N ASP A 482 43.19 14.48 -78.83
CA ASP A 482 42.11 15.41 -79.10
C ASP A 482 40.81 14.66 -78.74
N THR A 483 39.82 15.40 -78.25
CA THR A 483 38.36 15.10 -78.31
C THR A 483 37.72 13.81 -77.75
N ARG A 484 36.60 14.10 -77.05
CA ARG A 484 35.24 13.53 -77.20
C ARG A 484 34.85 12.22 -76.49
N LYS A 485 33.79 12.40 -75.69
CA LYS A 485 32.55 11.58 -75.58
C LYS A 485 32.72 10.22 -74.85
N HIS A 486 31.82 9.74 -74.00
CA HIS A 486 30.37 9.93 -73.90
C HIS A 486 29.91 9.72 -72.44
N ARG A 487 29.22 10.73 -71.92
CA ARG A 487 28.04 10.64 -71.05
C ARG A 487 27.01 9.69 -71.69
N GLN A 488 26.25 8.93 -70.88
CA GLN A 488 24.77 8.76 -70.91
C GLN A 488 24.27 7.31 -70.66
N LEU A 489 23.04 7.25 -70.10
CA LEU A 489 22.10 6.12 -69.91
C LEU A 489 22.27 5.38 -68.57
N ARG A 490 21.42 5.51 -67.54
CA ARG A 490 19.95 5.68 -67.40
C ARG A 490 19.15 4.49 -67.97
N GLU A 491 18.46 3.83 -67.03
CA GLU A 491 17.26 2.97 -67.16
C GLU A 491 17.40 1.68 -67.97
N ASP A 492 17.34 0.53 -67.28
CA ASP A 492 16.34 -0.54 -67.48
C ASP A 492 16.89 -1.90 -67.01
N SER A 493 16.07 -2.60 -66.20
CA SER A 493 16.00 -4.06 -65.99
C SER A 493 15.87 -4.44 -64.50
N ILE A 494 14.94 -5.25 -64.01
CA ILE A 494 13.77 -5.96 -64.55
C ILE A 494 12.94 -6.34 -63.31
N ARG A 495 11.62 -6.38 -63.53
CA ARG A 495 10.55 -6.81 -62.64
C ARG A 495 10.57 -8.34 -62.43
N SER A 496 10.12 -8.76 -61.24
CA SER A 496 9.40 -10.02 -60.93
C SER A 496 10.06 -11.40 -61.14
N ASN A 497 10.04 -12.20 -60.07
CA ASN A 497 9.43 -13.55 -60.01
C ASN A 497 9.24 -13.89 -58.52
N PHE A 498 7.99 -13.98 -58.03
CA PHE A 498 7.05 -15.10 -58.05
C PHE A 498 7.20 -16.07 -56.88
N SER A 499 6.04 -16.26 -56.24
CA SER A 499 5.64 -17.12 -55.14
C SER A 499 5.95 -18.60 -55.31
N ALA A 500 5.94 -19.30 -54.17
CA ALA A 500 5.16 -20.52 -53.85
C ALA A 500 5.87 -21.24 -52.68
N ALA A 501 5.23 -21.82 -51.70
CA ALA A 501 3.84 -21.94 -51.29
C ALA A 501 3.85 -22.41 -49.82
#